data_AF-A0A3P7J929-F1
#
_entry.id   AF-A0A3P7J929-F1
#
_cell.length_a   1.000
_cell.length_b   1.000
_cell.length_c   1.000
_cell.angle_alpha   90.00
_cell.angle_beta   90.00
_cell.angle_gamma   90.00
#
_symmetry.space_group_name_H-M   'P 1'
#
loop_
_entity.id
_entity.type
_entity.pdbx_description
1 polymer ?
#
loop_
_entity_poly.entity_id
_entity_poly.type
_entity_poly.pdbx_seq_one_letter_code
_entity_poly.pdbx_strand_id
1 'polypeptide(L)'
;MACLVTKSMSTVMSAIFCYLLREKEFINEGRNLLRELPDIELCHKENRFKNVDGMIQRLNIQNTSMWKFIMVTREPVDRFLSGFIDRCIR
;
A
#
# COMPACT_ATOMS: atom_id res chain seq x y z
N MET A 1 0.89 9.00 7.26
CA MET A 1 0.08 8.05 6.45
C MET A 1 0.67 7.94 5.06
N ALA A 2 0.58 6.75 4.44
CA ALA A 2 1.08 6.52 3.09
C ALA A 2 -0.06 6.45 2.07
N CYS A 3 0.04 7.19 0.96
CA CYS A 3 -0.87 7.05 -0.17
C CYS A 3 -0.40 5.92 -1.08
N LEU A 4 -1.30 4.99 -1.42
CA LEU A 4 -0.98 3.85 -2.28
C LEU A 4 -1.43 4.15 -3.72
N VAL A 5 -0.46 4.34 -4.61
CA VAL A 5 -0.68 4.55 -6.04
C VAL A 5 -0.16 3.34 -6.82
N THR A 6 -0.94 2.86 -7.78
CA THR A 6 -0.55 1.71 -8.59
C THR A 6 0.72 2.01 -9.40
N LYS A 7 1.59 1.01 -9.52
CA LYS A 7 2.85 1.05 -10.29
C LYS A 7 3.90 2.06 -9.81
N SER A 8 3.76 2.65 -8.62
CA SER A 8 4.79 3.47 -7.96
C SER A 8 5.42 2.77 -6.75
N MET A 9 5.56 1.42 -6.80
CA MET A 9 6.07 0.60 -5.69
C MET A 9 5.22 0.67 -4.40
N SER A 10 4.01 1.23 -4.46
CA SER A 10 3.13 1.28 -3.29
C SER A 10 2.69 -0.10 -2.79
N THR A 11 2.64 -1.12 -3.65
CA THR A 11 2.39 -2.50 -3.22
C THR A 11 3.48 -3.01 -2.28
N VAL A 12 4.75 -2.67 -2.57
CA VAL A 12 5.89 -2.99 -1.70
C VAL A 12 5.78 -2.24 -0.37
N MET A 13 5.40 -0.96 -0.39
CA MET A 13 5.14 -0.19 0.82
C MET A 13 4.05 -0.85 1.69
N SER A 14 2.96 -1.32 1.08
CA SER A 14 1.92 -2.06 1.79
C SER A 14 2.44 -3.38 2.37
N ALA A 15 3.35 -4.07 1.68
CA ALA A 15 4.00 -5.28 2.17
C ALA A 15 4.92 -5.00 3.37
N ILE A 16 5.68 -3.89 3.33
CA ILE A 16 6.54 -3.45 4.43
C ILE A 16 5.69 -3.14 5.67
N PHE A 17 4.61 -2.37 5.53
CA PHE A 17 3.72 -2.10 6.66
C PHE A 17 3.08 -3.37 7.22
N CYS A 18 2.74 -4.32 6.35
CA CYS A 18 2.20 -5.62 6.75
C CYS A 18 3.23 -6.43 7.57
N TYR A 19 4.48 -6.52 7.09
CA TYR A 19 5.57 -7.15 7.82
C TYR A 19 5.81 -6.50 9.18
N LEU A 20 5.83 -5.16 9.25
CA LEU A 20 6.05 -4.42 10.50
C LEU A 20 4.94 -4.61 11.52
N LEU A 21 3.69 -4.83 11.08
CA LEU A 21 2.55 -5.05 11.98
C LEU A 21 2.37 -6.52 12.38
N ARG A 22 2.68 -7.46 11.47
CA ARG A 22 2.36 -8.88 11.61
C ARG A 22 3.53 -9.76 11.16
N GLU A 23 4.73 -9.50 11.67
CA GLU A 23 5.96 -10.18 11.28
C GLU A 23 5.83 -11.70 11.30
N LYS A 24 5.36 -12.26 12.42
CA LYS A 24 5.26 -13.72 12.60
C LYS A 24 4.32 -14.37 11.59
N GLU A 25 3.14 -13.79 11.37
CA GLU A 25 2.17 -14.27 10.38
C GLU A 25 2.73 -14.14 8.96
N PHE A 26 3.37 -13.01 8.66
CA PHE A 26 3.99 -12.75 7.36
C PHE A 26 5.07 -13.77 7.01
N ILE A 27 5.95 -14.10 7.97
CA ILE A 27 7.02 -15.09 7.80
C ILE A 27 6.44 -16.51 7.73
N ASN A 28 5.49 -16.87 8.59
CA ASN A 28 4.90 -18.20 8.64
C ASN A 28 4.14 -18.56 7.36
N GLU A 29 3.53 -17.57 6.68
CA GLU A 29 2.89 -17.76 5.38
C GLU A 29 3.90 -17.81 4.20
N GLY A 30 5.20 -17.72 4.46
CA GLY A 30 6.24 -17.77 3.44
C GLY A 30 6.19 -16.59 2.45
N ARG A 31 5.67 -15.44 2.89
CA ARG A 31 5.52 -14.26 2.03
C ARG A 31 6.84 -13.52 1.85
N ASN A 32 6.98 -12.89 0.69
CA ASN A 32 8.14 -12.09 0.32
C ASN A 32 7.68 -10.68 -0.09
N LEU A 33 8.41 -9.65 0.36
CA LEU A 33 8.17 -8.24 0.05
C LEU A 33 8.16 -7.93 -1.46
N LEU A 34 8.88 -8.71 -2.26
CA LEU A 34 9.07 -8.49 -3.71
C LEU A 34 8.12 -9.30 -4.60
N ARG A 35 7.39 -10.27 -4.04
CA ARG A 35 6.45 -11.09 -4.81
C ARG A 35 5.11 -10.37 -4.87
N GLU A 36 4.49 -10.31 -6.05
CA GLU A 36 3.14 -9.75 -6.22
C GLU A 36 2.22 -10.41 -5.20
N LEU A 37 1.68 -9.63 -4.26
CA LEU A 37 0.75 -10.08 -3.23
C LEU A 37 -0.65 -10.09 -3.86
N PRO A 38 -1.16 -11.24 -4.34
CA PRO A 38 -2.46 -11.28 -5.00
C PRO A 38 -3.57 -11.11 -3.96
N ASP A 39 -3.32 -11.60 -2.74
CA ASP A 39 -4.20 -11.51 -1.58
C ASP A 39 -3.44 -10.90 -0.40
N ILE A 40 -3.58 -9.60 -0.18
CA ILE A 40 -3.11 -8.91 1.03
C ILE A 40 -4.18 -9.03 2.13
N GLU A 41 -5.03 -10.06 2.12
CA GLU A 41 -6.11 -10.21 3.11
C GLU A 41 -5.61 -10.16 4.55
N LEU A 42 -4.42 -10.70 4.82
CA LEU A 42 -3.75 -10.68 6.12
C LEU A 42 -3.69 -9.27 6.74
N CYS A 43 -3.39 -8.27 5.92
CA CYS A 43 -3.16 -6.89 6.38
C CYS A 43 -4.17 -5.88 5.81
N HIS A 44 -5.06 -6.30 4.91
CA HIS A 44 -6.04 -5.43 4.26
C HIS A 44 -7.13 -4.94 5.21
N LYS A 45 -7.44 -5.67 6.28
CA LYS A 45 -8.64 -5.42 7.09
C LYS A 45 -8.49 -4.32 8.14
N GLU A 46 -7.27 -3.96 8.53
CA GLU A 46 -7.09 -3.12 9.72
C GLU A 46 -6.69 -1.67 9.42
N ASN A 47 -5.96 -1.36 8.34
CA ASN A 47 -5.38 -0.02 8.14
C ASN A 47 -5.36 0.49 6.69
N ARG A 48 -6.26 0.01 5.83
CA ARG A 48 -6.38 0.48 4.45
C ARG A 48 -7.72 1.19 4.22
N PHE A 49 -7.66 2.42 3.73
CA PHE A 49 -8.83 3.26 3.48
C PHE A 49 -8.82 3.73 2.03
N LYS A 50 -10.00 3.91 1.44
CA LYS A 50 -10.15 4.39 0.05
C LYS A 50 -9.80 5.88 -0.09
N ASN A 51 -10.08 6.66 0.95
CA ASN A 51 -9.83 8.09 1.02
C ASN A 51 -9.61 8.51 2.49
N VAL A 52 -9.07 9.72 2.66
CA VAL A 52 -8.74 10.27 3.98
C VAL A 52 -10.01 10.57 4.78
N ASP A 53 -11.05 11.12 4.14
CA ASP A 53 -12.31 11.47 4.84
C ASP A 53 -13.01 10.24 5.41
N GLY A 54 -13.11 9.16 4.62
CA GLY A 54 -13.70 7.90 5.08
C GLY A 54 -12.89 7.25 6.20
N MET A 55 -11.57 7.47 6.24
CA MET A 55 -10.74 7.07 7.38
C MET A 55 -11.04 7.90 8.62
N ILE A 56 -11.06 9.23 8.50
CA ILE A 56 -11.33 10.15 9.62
C ILE A 56 -12.67 9.82 10.26
N GLN A 57 -13.70 9.60 9.45
CA GLN A 57 -15.03 9.21 9.92
C GLN A 57 -15.02 7.85 10.62
N ARG A 58 -14.41 6.83 10.00
CA ARG A 58 -14.39 5.46 10.53
C ARG A 58 -13.60 5.33 11.83
N LEU A 59 -12.53 6.11 11.99
CA LEU A 59 -11.68 6.12 13.18
C LEU A 59 -12.08 7.19 14.20
N ASN A 60 -13.14 7.98 13.93
CA ASN A 60 -13.62 9.08 14.77
C ASN A 60 -12.51 10.07 15.18
N ILE A 61 -11.71 10.50 14.21
CA ILE A 61 -10.54 11.34 14.46
C ILE A 61 -10.94 12.82 14.44
N GLN A 62 -10.69 13.51 15.55
CA GLN A 62 -11.12 14.91 15.73
C GLN A 62 -10.08 15.92 15.25
N ASN A 63 -8.79 15.53 15.17
CA ASN A 63 -7.70 16.44 14.82
C ASN A 63 -6.65 15.74 13.93
N THR A 64 -6.41 16.33 12.76
CA THR A 64 -5.44 15.84 11.75
C THR A 64 -4.30 16.83 11.51
N SER A 65 -4.23 17.93 12.25
CA SER A 65 -3.31 19.06 12.00
C SER A 65 -1.82 18.68 12.09
N MET A 66 -1.49 17.63 12.84
CA MET A 66 -0.10 17.15 12.98
C MET A 66 0.28 16.05 11.99
N TRP A 67 -0.63 15.69 11.08
CA TRP A 67 -0.41 14.54 10.20
C TRP A 67 0.48 14.88 9.02
N LYS A 68 1.39 13.94 8.72
CA LYS A 68 2.24 13.99 7.52
C LYS A 68 1.82 12.91 6.54
N PHE A 69 1.60 13.32 5.30
CA PHE A 69 1.32 12.42 4.19
C PHE A 69 2.64 12.11 3.48
N ILE A 70 2.83 10.82 3.20
CA ILE A 70 4.01 10.31 2.51
C ILE A 70 3.51 9.62 1.24
N MET A 71 4.18 9.89 0.12
CA MET A 71 3.92 9.24 -1.15
C MET A 71 5.25 8.85 -1.77
N VAL A 72 5.31 7.65 -2.32
CA VAL A 72 6.44 7.20 -3.13
C VAL A 72 6.06 7.38 -4.60
N THR A 73 6.89 8.14 -5.32
CA THR A 73 6.78 8.35 -6.75
C THR A 73 7.91 7.62 -7.49
N ARG A 74 7.71 7.41 -8.78
CA ARG A 74 8.70 6.87 -9.72
C ARG A 74 8.80 7.83 -10.90
N GLU A 75 9.90 7.77 -11.63
CA GLU A 75 10.06 8.47 -12.90
C GLU A 75 8.81 8.22 -13.81
N PRO A 76 8.18 9.29 -14.36
CA PRO A 76 6.92 9.17 -15.07
C PRO A 76 6.89 8.23 -16.27
N VAL A 77 7.95 8.21 -17.09
CA VAL A 77 8.06 7.37 -18.28
C VAL A 77 8.15 5.90 -17.90
N ASP A 78 9.04 5.57 -16.97
CA ASP A 78 9.19 4.23 -16.39
C ASP A 78 7.88 3.72 -15.80
N ARG A 79 7.19 4.57 -15.03
CA ARG A 79 5.89 4.24 -14.42
C ARG A 79 4.85 3.97 -15.49
N PHE A 80 4.81 4.80 -16.54
CA PHE A 80 3.88 4.63 -17.66
C PHE A 80 4.15 3.32 -18.40
N LEU A 81 5.40 3.07 -18.81
CA LEU A 81 5.78 1.84 -19.52
C LEU A 81 5.48 0.60 -18.69
N SER A 82 5.82 0.61 -17.39
CA SER A 82 5.49 -0.48 -16.46
C SER A 82 3.99 -0.73 -16.36
N GLY A 83 3.18 0.33 -16.33
CA GLY A 83 1.72 0.23 -16.32
C GLY A 83 1.13 -0.25 -17.65
N PHE A 84 1.66 0.23 -18.78
CA PHE A 84 1.23 -0.16 -20.12
C PHE A 84 1.51 -1.63 -20.39
N ILE A 85 2.73 -2.10 -20.10
CA ILE A 85 3.10 -3.51 -20.27
C ILE A 85 2.18 -4.40 -19.44
N ASP A 86 1.90 -4.03 -18.19
CA ASP A 86 1.05 -4.79 -17.28
C ASP A 86 -0.43 -4.86 -17.66
N ARG A 87 -0.97 -3.82 -18.29
CA ARG A 87 -2.42 -3.72 -18.59
C ARG A 87 -2.78 -4.02 -20.02
N CYS A 88 -1.85 -3.85 -20.95
CA CYS A 88 -2.12 -3.90 -22.38
C CYS A 88 -1.34 -4.99 -23.11
N ILE A 89 -0.22 -5.47 -22.56
CA ILE A 89 0.61 -6.50 -23.20
C ILE A 89 0.52 -7.84 -22.45
N ARG A 90 0.55 -7.79 -21.12
CA ARG A 90 0.50 -8.97 -20.25
C ARG A 90 -0.93 -9.43 -19.98
#